data_AF-A0A0Q9PC12-F1
#
_entry.id   AF-A0A0Q9PC12-F1
#
_cell.length_a   1.000
_cell.length_b   1.000
_cell.length_c   1.000
_cell.angle_alpha   90.00
_cell.angle_beta   90.00
_cell.angle_gamma   90.00
#
_symmetry.space_group_name_H-M   'P 1'
#
loop_
_entity.id
_entity.type
_entity.pdbx_description
1 polymer ?
#
loop_
_entity_poly.entity_id
_entity_poly.type
_entity_poly.pdbx_seq_one_letter_code
_entity_poly.pdbx_strand_id
1 'polypeptide(L)'
;MRTMRQHLIVAGTINAVCTGLPGAPKVTALKDGWQITGPSGASAQCQTLEELWTAALACFPDASVLERLRRRRKAYAADPANAGLPARAAGLLPDPAAAKYPKEIIE
;
A
#
# COMPACT_ATOMS: atom_id res chain seq x y z
N MET A 1 6.98 1.55 14.95
CA MET A 1 7.64 0.95 13.78
C MET A 1 6.66 0.06 13.06
N ARG A 2 6.50 0.19 11.73
CA ARG A 2 5.71 -0.75 10.93
C ARG A 2 6.53 -1.99 10.63
N THR A 3 5.88 -3.16 10.54
CA THR A 3 6.56 -4.42 10.20
C THR A 3 6.75 -4.55 8.70
N MET A 4 7.74 -5.33 8.26
CA MET A 4 7.97 -5.61 6.82
C MET A 4 6.70 -6.13 6.12
N ARG A 5 5.87 -6.90 6.82
CA ARG A 5 4.56 -7.34 6.32
C ARG A 5 3.63 -6.17 6.03
N GLN A 6 3.57 -5.18 6.91
CA GLN A 6 2.76 -3.97 6.67
C GLN A 6 3.29 -3.19 5.47
N HIS A 7 4.61 -3.10 5.30
CA HIS A 7 5.20 -2.48 4.11
C HIS A 7 4.79 -3.23 2.83
N LEU A 8 4.81 -4.57 2.85
CA LEU A 8 4.39 -5.41 1.72
C LEU A 8 2.89 -5.25 1.40
N ILE A 9 2.03 -5.22 2.42
CA ILE A 9 0.58 -5.00 2.23
C ILE A 9 0.34 -3.64 1.55
N VAL A 10 0.96 -2.58 2.05
CA VAL A 10 0.84 -1.23 1.48
C VAL A 10 1.31 -1.19 0.02
N ALA A 11 2.49 -1.73 -0.26
CA ALA A 11 3.04 -1.77 -1.62
C ALA A 11 2.11 -2.54 -2.57
N GLY A 12 1.62 -3.71 -2.14
CA GLY A 12 0.69 -4.54 -2.90
C GLY A 12 -0.62 -3.83 -3.20
N THR A 13 -1.20 -3.14 -2.21
CA THR A 13 -2.44 -2.38 -2.39
C THR A 13 -2.26 -1.23 -3.39
N ILE A 14 -1.19 -0.44 -3.27
CA ILE A 14 -0.96 0.67 -4.21
C ILE A 14 -0.75 0.14 -5.63
N ASN A 15 0.06 -0.91 -5.79
CA ASN A 15 0.24 -1.56 -7.08
C ASN A 15 -1.08 -2.07 -7.65
N ALA A 16 -1.92 -2.73 -6.85
CA ALA A 16 -3.20 -3.26 -7.31
C ALA A 16 -4.17 -2.14 -7.75
N VAL A 17 -4.23 -1.03 -7.00
CA VAL A 17 -5.09 0.12 -7.35
C VAL A 17 -4.61 0.82 -8.63
N CYS A 18 -3.28 0.92 -8.80
CA CYS A 18 -2.66 1.57 -9.95
C CYS A 18 -2.54 0.66 -11.19
N THR A 19 -2.57 -0.66 -11.04
CA THR A 19 -2.37 -1.64 -12.13
C THR A 19 -3.27 -1.36 -13.33
N GLY A 20 -2.70 -1.26 -14.53
CA GLY A 20 -3.46 -1.05 -15.77
C GLY A 20 -3.97 0.38 -15.97
N LEU A 21 -3.35 1.37 -15.32
CA LEU A 21 -3.43 2.78 -15.72
C LEU A 21 -2.19 3.16 -16.55
N PRO A 22 -2.34 3.99 -17.59
CA PRO A 22 -1.19 4.62 -18.23
C PRO A 22 -0.48 5.49 -17.20
N GLY A 23 0.83 5.32 -17.04
CA GLY A 23 1.59 6.04 -16.03
C GLY A 23 1.64 5.40 -14.65
N ALA A 24 1.14 4.16 -14.49
CA ALA A 24 1.06 3.50 -13.19
C ALA A 24 2.44 3.37 -12.51
N PRO A 25 2.60 3.92 -11.29
CA PRO A 25 3.83 3.72 -10.53
C PRO A 25 3.93 2.30 -10.00
N LYS A 26 5.15 1.80 -9.89
CA LYS A 26 5.46 0.53 -9.23
C LYS A 26 6.05 0.81 -7.85
N VAL A 27 5.42 0.25 -6.81
CA VAL A 27 5.86 0.35 -5.42
C VAL A 27 6.50 -0.94 -4.96
N THR A 28 7.67 -0.84 -4.34
CA THR A 28 8.41 -1.94 -3.73
C THR A 28 8.58 -1.66 -2.24
N ALA A 29 8.28 -2.64 -1.40
CA ALA A 29 8.53 -2.54 0.04
C ALA A 29 10.02 -2.70 0.34
N LEU A 30 10.55 -1.79 1.14
CA LEU A 30 11.92 -1.83 1.68
C LEU A 30 11.87 -2.08 3.19
N LYS A 31 13.02 -2.41 3.78
CA LYS A 31 13.18 -2.61 5.23
C LYS A 31 12.71 -1.40 6.03
N ASP A 32 13.06 -0.20 5.57
CA ASP A 32 12.80 1.07 6.27
C ASP A 32 11.75 1.95 5.57
N GLY A 33 10.99 1.42 4.61
CA GLY A 33 9.95 2.18 3.92
C GLY A 33 9.54 1.58 2.58
N TRP A 34 9.42 2.43 1.57
CA TRP A 34 9.00 2.04 0.22
C TRP A 34 9.85 2.73 -0.84
N GLN A 35 9.99 2.08 -1.99
CA GLN A 35 10.50 2.72 -3.20
C GLN A 35 9.38 2.76 -4.21
N ILE A 36 9.12 3.93 -4.77
CA ILE A 36 8.18 4.13 -5.86
C ILE A 36 8.95 4.44 -7.14
N THR A 37 8.61 3.76 -8.22
CA THR A 37 9.16 4.00 -9.55
C THR A 37 8.04 4.49 -10.45
N GLY A 38 8.15 5.73 -10.90
CA GLY A 38 7.22 6.36 -11.82
C GLY A 38 7.43 5.89 -13.27
N PRO A 39 6.53 6.30 -14.18
CA PRO A 39 6.54 5.85 -15.58
C PRO A 39 7.73 6.35 -16.39
N SER A 40 8.37 7.44 -15.98
CA SER A 40 9.59 7.96 -16.59
C SER A 40 10.85 7.22 -16.14
N GLY A 41 10.72 6.19 -15.29
CA GLY A 41 11.85 5.51 -14.66
C GLY A 41 12.44 6.26 -13.45
N ALA A 42 11.93 7.46 -13.14
CA ALA A 42 12.27 8.16 -11.91
C ALA A 42 11.85 7.32 -10.70
N SER A 43 12.75 7.13 -9.76
CA SER A 43 12.45 6.43 -8.52
C SER A 43 12.71 7.32 -7.31
N ALA A 44 11.82 7.20 -6.32
CA ALA A 44 11.90 7.92 -5.06
C ALA A 44 11.76 6.93 -3.90
N GLN A 45 12.50 7.18 -2.83
CA GLN A 45 12.32 6.47 -1.57
C GLN A 45 11.35 7.27 -0.70
N CYS A 46 10.36 6.59 -0.16
CA CYS A 46 9.34 7.16 0.72
C CYS A 46 9.43 6.42 2.06
N GLN A 47 9.65 7.17 3.15
CA GLN A 47 9.73 6.59 4.49
C GLN A 47 8.35 6.58 5.16
N THR A 48 7.47 7.48 4.72
CA THR A 48 6.10 7.58 5.23
C THR A 48 5.06 7.19 4.20
N LEU A 49 3.89 6.79 4.70
CA LEU A 49 2.73 6.49 3.87
C LEU A 49 2.23 7.73 3.12
N GLU A 50 2.37 8.91 3.73
CA GLU A 50 1.97 10.18 3.14
C GLU A 50 2.88 10.56 1.96
N GLU A 51 4.19 10.46 2.12
CA GLU A 51 5.14 10.65 1.01
C GLU A 51 4.87 9.67 -0.14
N LEU A 52 4.59 8.42 0.20
CA LEU A 52 4.31 7.38 -0.79
C LEU A 52 3.04 7.69 -1.60
N TRP A 53 1.95 8.09 -0.94
CA TRP A 53 0.73 8.50 -1.65
C TRP A 53 0.92 9.79 -2.43
N THR A 54 1.68 10.75 -1.91
CA THR A 54 2.00 11.99 -2.62
C THR A 54 2.76 11.69 -3.91
N ALA A 55 3.79 10.85 -3.84
CA ALA A 55 4.56 10.43 -5.01
C ALA A 55 3.74 9.59 -5.99
N ALA A 56 2.85 8.72 -5.49
CA ALA A 56 1.96 7.93 -6.34
C ALA A 56 0.95 8.80 -7.10
N LEU A 57 0.39 9.82 -6.45
CA LEU A 57 -0.53 10.78 -7.07
C LEU A 57 0.21 11.69 -8.06
N ALA A 58 1.46 12.08 -7.76
CA ALA A 58 2.28 12.88 -8.66
C ALA A 58 2.59 12.17 -10.00
N CYS A 59 2.54 10.83 -10.05
CA CYS A 59 2.70 10.08 -11.29
C CYS A 59 1.50 10.23 -12.25
N PHE A 60 0.39 10.79 -11.79
CA PHE A 60 -0.85 10.96 -12.57
C PHE A 60 -1.18 12.46 -12.72
N PRO A 61 -0.56 13.17 -13.67
CA PRO A 61 -0.82 14.60 -13.88
C PRO A 61 -2.21 14.89 -14.45
N ASP A 62 -2.87 13.89 -15.04
CA ASP A 62 -4.17 14.04 -15.69
C ASP A 62 -5.33 13.82 -14.71
N ALA A 63 -6.22 14.82 -14.61
CA ALA A 63 -7.38 14.79 -13.71
C ALA A 63 -8.35 13.63 -14.02
N SER A 64 -8.41 13.17 -15.27
CA SER A 64 -9.24 12.03 -15.68
C SER A 64 -8.72 10.71 -15.11
N VAL A 65 -7.39 10.60 -14.94
CA VAL A 65 -6.74 9.44 -14.34
C VAL A 65 -6.96 9.44 -12.83
N LEU A 66 -6.95 10.60 -12.18
CA LEU A 66 -7.28 10.75 -10.76
C LEU A 66 -8.71 10.27 -10.44
N GLU A 67 -9.69 10.66 -11.26
CA GLU A 67 -11.09 10.20 -11.09
C GLU A 67 -11.23 8.70 -11.33
N ARG A 68 -10.48 8.15 -12.30
CA ARG A 68 -10.44 6.70 -12.54
C ARG A 68 -9.79 5.94 -11.37
N LEU A 69 -8.72 6.50 -10.78
CA LEU A 69 -8.06 5.97 -9.60
C LEU A 69 -9.01 6.00 -8.38
N ARG A 70 -9.76 7.09 -8.17
CA ARG A 70 -10.77 7.20 -7.11
C ARG A 70 -11.86 6.14 -7.26
N ARG A 71 -12.38 5.93 -8.47
CA ARG A 71 -13.35 4.86 -8.75
C ARG A 71 -12.77 3.47 -8.48
N ARG A 72 -11.53 3.20 -8.91
CA ARG A 72 -10.85 1.92 -8.64
C ARG A 72 -10.58 1.69 -7.17
N ARG A 73 -10.14 2.71 -6.43
CA ARG A 73 -9.98 2.64 -4.97
C ARG A 73 -11.30 2.29 -4.29
N LYS A 74 -12.41 2.90 -4.72
CA LYS A 74 -13.74 2.61 -4.17
C LYS A 74 -14.18 1.17 -4.47
N ALA A 75 -13.93 0.68 -5.68
CA ALA A 75 -14.20 -0.72 -6.05
C ALA A 75 -13.32 -1.71 -5.27
N TYR A 76 -12.03 -1.42 -5.14
CA TYR A 76 -11.08 -2.24 -4.37
C TYR A 76 -11.47 -2.32 -2.89
N ALA A 77 -11.92 -1.21 -2.30
CA ALA A 77 -12.40 -1.17 -0.92
C ALA A 77 -13.77 -1.84 -0.70
N ALA A 78 -14.60 -1.91 -1.74
CA ALA A 78 -15.90 -2.59 -1.69
C ALA A 78 -15.78 -4.12 -1.83
N ASP A 79 -14.64 -4.61 -2.30
CA ASP A 79 -14.39 -6.04 -2.44
C ASP A 79 -14.21 -6.69 -1.05
N PRO A 80 -14.99 -7.74 -0.72
CA PRO A 80 -14.94 -8.39 0.58
C PRO A 80 -13.61 -9.08 0.88
N ALA A 81 -12.83 -9.50 -0.14
CA ALA A 81 -11.49 -10.04 0.05
C ALA A 81 -10.48 -8.97 0.49
N ASN A 82 -10.79 -7.70 0.23
CA ASN A 82 -9.97 -6.55 0.63
C ASN A 82 -10.46 -5.89 1.93
N ALA A 83 -11.55 -6.39 2.52
CA ALA A 83 -12.06 -5.92 3.79
C ALA A 83 -10.99 -6.07 4.90
N GLY A 84 -10.69 -4.99 5.60
CA GLY A 84 -9.70 -4.97 6.69
C GLY A 84 -8.22 -4.84 6.25
N LEU A 85 -7.90 -4.90 4.95
CA LEU A 85 -6.57 -4.50 4.44
C LEU A 85 -6.17 -3.08 4.83
N PRO A 86 -7.04 -2.04 4.73
CA PRO A 86 -6.68 -0.70 5.18
C PRO A 86 -6.38 -0.64 6.67
N ALA A 87 -7.14 -1.36 7.51
CA ALA A 87 -6.88 -1.43 8.95
C ALA A 87 -5.60 -2.22 9.29
N ARG A 88 -5.24 -3.25 8.51
CA ARG A 88 -3.96 -3.97 8.63
C ARG A 88 -2.76 -3.11 8.20
N ALA A 89 -2.89 -2.35 7.11
CA ALA A 89 -1.87 -1.40 6.63
C ALA A 89 -1.65 -0.25 7.62
N ALA A 90 -2.72 0.19 8.29
CA ALA A 90 -2.67 1.17 9.37
C ALA A 90 -2.15 0.61 10.70
N GLY A 91 -1.99 -0.71 10.83
CA GLY A 91 -1.63 -1.37 12.09
C GLY A 91 -2.75 -1.36 13.14
N LEU A 92 -3.98 -1.05 12.74
CA LEU A 92 -5.18 -1.00 13.59
C LEU A 92 -5.81 -2.38 13.82
N LEU A 93 -5.46 -3.38 13.03
CA LEU A 93 -5.84 -4.78 13.26
C LEU A 93 -4.61 -5.62 13.60
N PRO A 94 -4.69 -6.47 14.63
CA PRO A 94 -3.64 -7.43 14.93
C PRO A 94 -3.48 -8.43 13.78
N ASP A 95 -2.25 -8.91 13.62
CA ASP A 95 -1.93 -9.94 12.66
C ASP A 95 -2.66 -11.25 13.05
N PRO A 96 -3.39 -11.91 12.13
CA PRO A 96 -4.08 -13.16 12.45
C PRO A 96 -3.10 -14.31 12.77
N ALA A 97 -1.81 -14.20 12.40
CA ALA A 97 -0.76 -15.12 12.82
C ALA A 97 -0.15 -14.76 14.19
N ALA A 98 -0.26 -13.49 14.65
CA ALA A 98 0.11 -13.13 16.01
C ALA A 98 -0.89 -13.71 17.04
N ALA A 99 -2.14 -13.94 16.63
CA ALA A 99 -3.15 -14.60 17.48
C ALA A 99 -2.94 -16.12 17.64
N LYS A 100 -2.01 -16.75 16.89
CA LYS A 100 -1.77 -18.20 16.94
C LYS A 100 -0.67 -18.65 17.90
N TYR A 101 0.02 -17.74 18.57
CA TYR A 101 0.99 -18.07 19.61
C TYR A 101 0.56 -17.42 20.93
N PRO A 102 -0.35 -18.04 21.71
CA PRO A 102 -0.35 -17.73 23.13
C PRO A 102 1.03 -18.10 23.65
N LYS A 103 1.77 -17.09 24.14
CA LYS A 103 3.01 -17.32 24.88
C LYS A 103 2.64 -18.15 26.11
N GLU A 104 2.92 -19.45 26.07
CA GLU A 104 3.06 -20.24 27.29
C GLU A 104 4.16 -19.58 28.12
N ILE A 105 3.73 -18.92 29.19
CA ILE A 105 4.58 -18.44 30.26
C ILE A 105 5.08 -19.71 30.96
N ILE A 106 6.37 -19.96 30.84
CA ILE A 106 7.08 -20.93 31.66
C ILE A 106 7.26 -20.27 33.03
N GLU A 107 6.58 -20.80 34.04
CA GLU A 107 6.99 -20.72 35.45
C GLU A 107 7.34 -22.13 35.93
#